data_AF-A0A2U1V7W0-F1
#
_entry.id   AF-A0A2U1V7W0-F1
#
_cell.length_a   1.000
_cell.length_b   1.000
_cell.length_c   1.000
_cell.angle_alpha   90.00
_cell.angle_beta   90.00
_cell.angle_gamma   90.00
#
_symmetry.space_group_name_H-M   'P 1'
#
loop_
_entity.id
_entity.type
_entity.pdbx_description
1 polymer ?
#
loop_
_entity_poly.entity_id
_entity_poly.type
_entity_poly.pdbx_seq_one_letter_code
_entity_poly.pdbx_strand_id
1 'polypeptide(L)'
;MLEDWTMAFEAWVRANAAWAAPVTFLIAFFESFPIVSIVVPSTALLLAVGALIGGGLIAPGPALLACVAGGILGDAAGYWLARWFGPYAVRRRLPRSCRRVYAWSVVVFRRWGWWAVFIGRFLGPMRAVTPLAAGVVGMRNWPFQSANVLSALVWAPLVLMPGTVGGWLARQLGPEPDPLAIGGVLAGAALLWLSYQRLRPVVRAAVQARLARARA
;
A
#
# COMPACT_ATOMS: atom_id res chain seq x y z
N MET A 1 -3.64 -7.43 -36.42
CA MET A 1 -4.83 -7.07 -35.62
C MET A 1 -4.49 -6.84 -34.16
N LEU A 2 -4.04 -7.85 -33.39
CA LEU A 2 -3.67 -7.66 -31.97
C LEU A 2 -2.48 -6.70 -31.78
N GLU A 3 -1.48 -6.78 -32.64
CA GLU A 3 -0.33 -5.87 -32.66
C GLU A 3 -0.72 -4.41 -33.01
N ASP A 4 -1.70 -4.23 -33.90
CA ASP A 4 -2.21 -2.90 -34.24
C ASP A 4 -2.92 -2.24 -33.04
N TRP A 5 -3.67 -3.05 -32.27
CA TRP A 5 -4.33 -2.60 -31.06
C TRP A 5 -3.33 -2.28 -29.94
N THR A 6 -2.26 -3.06 -29.76
CA THR A 6 -1.24 -2.77 -28.75
C THR A 6 -0.46 -1.50 -29.08
N MET A 7 -0.05 -1.32 -30.34
CA MET A 7 0.60 -0.09 -30.79
C MET A 7 -0.29 1.14 -30.62
N ALA A 8 -1.58 1.04 -30.97
CA ALA A 8 -2.55 2.13 -30.77
C ALA A 8 -2.76 2.46 -29.30
N PHE A 9 -2.85 1.45 -28.43
CA PHE A 9 -2.97 1.63 -26.99
C PHE A 9 -1.73 2.28 -26.38
N GLU A 10 -0.53 1.81 -26.73
CA GLU A 10 0.72 2.41 -26.25
C GLU A 10 0.85 3.87 -26.69
N ALA A 11 0.52 4.17 -27.95
CA ALA A 11 0.51 5.54 -28.47
C ALA A 11 -0.47 6.42 -27.68
N TRP A 12 -1.67 5.92 -27.38
CA TRP A 12 -2.66 6.63 -26.57
C TRP A 12 -2.18 6.86 -25.12
N VAL A 13 -1.59 5.85 -24.48
CA VAL A 13 -1.04 5.98 -23.11
C VAL A 13 0.08 7.02 -23.09
N ARG A 14 0.99 6.99 -24.07
CA ARG A 14 2.09 7.96 -24.18
C ARG A 14 1.56 9.37 -24.41
N ALA A 15 0.56 9.54 -25.27
CA ALA A 15 -0.10 10.82 -25.51
C ALA A 15 -0.77 11.38 -24.26
N ASN A 16 -1.26 10.50 -23.37
CA ASN A 16 -1.94 10.86 -22.12
C ASN A 16 -1.08 10.66 -20.87
N ALA A 17 0.24 10.48 -21.00
CA ALA A 17 1.13 10.15 -19.89
C ALA A 17 1.11 11.22 -18.78
N ALA A 18 0.76 12.46 -19.11
CA ALA A 18 0.56 13.54 -18.13
C ALA A 18 -0.53 13.24 -17.10
N TRP A 19 -1.57 12.48 -17.46
CA TRP A 19 -2.66 12.09 -16.55
C TRP A 19 -2.27 10.97 -15.59
N ALA A 20 -1.18 10.26 -15.85
CA ALA A 20 -0.76 9.14 -15.01
C ALA A 20 -0.52 9.56 -13.55
N ALA A 21 0.16 10.69 -13.33
CA ALA A 21 0.43 11.17 -11.97
C ALA A 21 -0.85 11.58 -11.24
N PRO A 22 -1.73 12.47 -11.78
CA PRO A 22 -3.01 12.79 -11.16
C PRO A 22 -3.90 11.57 -10.87
N VAL A 23 -3.98 10.61 -11.80
CA VAL A 23 -4.77 9.39 -11.60
C VAL A 23 -4.16 8.53 -10.49
N THR A 24 -2.85 8.35 -10.48
CA THR A 24 -2.14 7.61 -9.41
C THR A 24 -2.36 8.27 -8.05
N PHE A 25 -2.32 9.60 -7.99
CA PHE A 25 -2.63 10.37 -6.79
C PHE A 25 -4.04 10.09 -6.30
N LEU A 26 -5.05 10.17 -7.17
CA LEU A 26 -6.45 9.93 -6.81
C LEU A 26 -6.67 8.50 -6.33
N ILE A 27 -6.10 7.52 -7.02
CA ILE A 27 -6.16 6.10 -6.59
C ILE A 27 -5.57 5.97 -5.18
N ALA A 28 -4.36 6.46 -4.95
CA ALA A 28 -3.70 6.38 -3.65
C ALA A 28 -4.44 7.17 -2.54
N PHE A 29 -5.06 8.30 -2.89
CA PHE A 29 -5.85 9.12 -1.97
C PHE A 29 -7.13 8.42 -1.54
N PHE A 30 -7.90 7.92 -2.51
CA PHE A 30 -9.16 7.23 -2.24
C PHE A 30 -8.97 5.89 -1.55
N GLU A 31 -7.82 5.26 -1.76
CA GLU A 31 -7.43 4.04 -1.07
C GLU A 31 -7.38 4.23 0.45
N SER A 32 -7.18 5.44 0.98
CA SER A 32 -7.26 5.69 2.43
C SER A 32 -8.67 5.64 3.01
N PHE A 33 -9.71 5.57 2.18
CA PHE A 33 -11.11 5.54 2.62
C PHE A 33 -11.67 4.11 2.55
N PRO A 34 -12.06 3.50 3.69
CA PRO A 34 -12.51 2.10 3.71
C PRO A 34 -13.66 1.80 2.73
N ILE A 35 -14.59 2.75 2.57
CA ILE A 35 -15.76 2.59 1.70
C ILE A 35 -15.33 2.59 0.23
N VAL A 36 -14.43 3.50 -0.15
CA VAL A 36 -14.02 3.65 -1.55
C VAL A 36 -13.10 2.49 -1.97
N SER A 37 -12.21 2.04 -1.08
CA SER A 37 -11.35 0.87 -1.31
C SER A 37 -12.09 -0.45 -1.50
N ILE A 38 -13.33 -0.58 -1.02
CA ILE A 38 -14.13 -1.79 -1.26
C ILE A 38 -14.71 -1.77 -2.68
N VAL A 39 -15.06 -0.59 -3.19
CA VAL A 39 -15.66 -0.42 -4.53
C VAL A 39 -14.57 -0.43 -5.61
N VAL A 40 -13.47 0.27 -5.35
CA VAL A 40 -12.37 0.44 -6.30
C VAL A 40 -11.22 -0.46 -5.88
N PRO A 41 -10.79 -1.43 -6.71
CA PRO A 41 -9.66 -2.29 -6.40
C PRO A 41 -8.34 -1.53 -6.59
N SER A 42 -8.05 -0.56 -5.71
CA SER A 42 -6.94 0.37 -5.87
C SER A 42 -5.58 -0.32 -5.94
N THR A 43 -5.39 -1.43 -5.21
CA THR A 43 -4.16 -2.22 -5.28
C THR A 43 -3.91 -2.76 -6.69
N ALA A 44 -4.94 -3.26 -7.37
CA ALA A 44 -4.81 -3.73 -8.75
C ALA A 44 -4.48 -2.57 -9.71
N LEU A 45 -5.09 -1.41 -9.49
CA LEU A 45 -4.82 -0.20 -10.28
C LEU A 45 -3.38 0.31 -10.07
N LEU A 46 -2.88 0.34 -8.84
CA LEU A 46 -1.50 0.72 -8.54
C LEU A 46 -0.49 -0.28 -9.11
N LEU A 47 -0.82 -1.58 -9.10
CA LEU A 47 0.00 -2.59 -9.79
C LEU A 47 0.01 -2.36 -11.30
N ALA A 48 -1.11 -2.00 -11.91
CA ALA A 48 -1.19 -1.65 -13.32
C ALA A 48 -0.35 -0.39 -13.63
N VAL A 49 -0.43 0.66 -12.80
CA VAL A 49 0.45 1.84 -12.90
C VAL A 49 1.92 1.42 -12.82
N GLY A 50 2.25 0.52 -11.89
CA GLY A 50 3.58 -0.08 -11.81
C GLY A 50 3.98 -0.75 -13.13
N ALA A 51 3.12 -1.59 -13.71
CA ALA A 51 3.39 -2.26 -14.98
C ALA A 51 3.65 -1.28 -16.13
N LEU A 52 2.89 -0.18 -16.19
CA LEU A 52 3.11 0.87 -17.20
C LEU A 52 4.44 1.60 -17.01
N ILE A 53 4.88 1.82 -15.76
CA ILE A 53 6.23 2.33 -15.45
C ILE A 53 7.29 1.33 -15.92
N GLY A 54 7.12 0.04 -15.58
CA GLY A 54 8.04 -1.04 -15.97
C GLY A 54 8.18 -1.24 -17.47
N GLY A 55 7.07 -1.09 -18.20
CA GLY A 55 7.03 -1.09 -19.67
C GLY A 55 7.67 0.15 -20.30
N GLY A 56 7.96 1.19 -19.51
CA GLY A 56 8.53 2.46 -19.99
C GLY A 56 7.55 3.34 -20.73
N LEU A 57 6.25 3.23 -20.40
CA LEU A 57 5.18 4.05 -20.96
C LEU A 57 4.97 5.34 -20.15
N ILE A 58 5.28 5.31 -18.84
CA ILE A 58 5.11 6.44 -17.91
C ILE A 58 6.40 6.64 -17.10
N ALA A 59 6.72 7.90 -16.78
CA ALA A 59 7.87 8.24 -15.96
C ALA A 59 7.68 7.81 -14.48
N PRO A 60 8.67 7.13 -13.86
CA PRO A 60 8.55 6.62 -12.49
C PRO A 60 8.45 7.74 -11.45
N GLY A 61 9.22 8.83 -11.61
CA GLY A 61 9.31 9.91 -10.64
C GLY A 61 7.96 10.57 -10.31
N PRO A 62 7.25 11.13 -11.31
CA PRO A 62 5.94 11.77 -11.09
C PRO A 62 4.89 10.80 -10.52
N ALA A 63 4.85 9.56 -11.01
CA ALA A 63 3.90 8.56 -10.52
C ALA A 63 4.18 8.17 -9.07
N LEU A 64 5.45 7.98 -8.70
CA LEU A 64 5.85 7.68 -7.33
C LEU A 64 5.53 8.83 -6.38
N LEU A 65 5.88 10.07 -6.76
CA LEU A 65 5.58 11.26 -5.94
C LEU A 65 4.08 11.46 -5.78
N ALA A 66 3.30 11.25 -6.85
CA ALA A 66 1.85 11.29 -6.80
C ALA A 66 1.26 10.20 -5.88
N CYS A 67 1.77 8.98 -5.93
CA CYS A 67 1.36 7.89 -5.07
C CYS A 67 1.65 8.19 -3.59
N VAL A 68 2.84 8.70 -3.28
CA VAL A 68 3.22 9.15 -1.93
C VAL A 68 2.30 10.28 -1.47
N ALA A 69 2.12 11.33 -2.28
CA ALA A 69 1.31 12.47 -1.92
C ALA A 69 -0.17 12.09 -1.70
N GLY A 70 -0.73 11.25 -2.57
CA GLY A 70 -2.10 10.75 -2.45
C GLY A 70 -2.27 9.94 -1.17
N GLY A 71 -1.33 9.04 -0.90
CA GLY A 71 -1.33 8.23 0.33
C GLY A 71 -1.18 9.03 1.61
N ILE A 72 -0.40 10.12 1.62
CA ILE A 72 -0.23 11.01 2.77
C ILE A 72 -1.50 11.83 2.99
N LEU A 73 -2.01 12.46 1.92
CA LEU A 73 -3.17 13.34 1.99
C LEU A 73 -4.45 12.58 2.30
N GLY A 74 -4.61 11.35 1.78
CA GLY A 74 -5.73 10.49 2.09
C GLY A 74 -5.77 10.12 3.57
N ASP A 75 -4.65 9.65 4.12
CA ASP A 75 -4.54 9.28 5.54
C ASP A 75 -4.70 10.52 6.45
N ALA A 76 -4.13 11.65 6.05
CA ALA A 76 -4.31 12.92 6.76
C ALA A 76 -5.78 13.35 6.76
N ALA A 77 -6.47 13.28 5.62
CA ALA A 77 -7.88 13.62 5.51
C ALA A 77 -8.73 12.70 6.41
N GLY A 78 -8.50 11.38 6.38
CA GLY A 78 -9.17 10.43 7.25
C GLY A 78 -8.94 10.73 8.74
N TYR A 79 -7.70 11.03 9.12
CA TYR A 79 -7.34 11.41 10.48
C TYR A 79 -8.07 12.67 10.96
N TRP A 80 -8.06 13.73 10.16
CA TRP A 80 -8.74 14.98 10.51
C TRP A 80 -10.25 14.83 10.56
N LEU A 81 -10.83 14.12 9.59
CA LEU A 81 -12.24 13.78 9.58
C LEU A 81 -12.63 13.06 10.87
N ALA A 82 -11.88 12.03 11.25
CA ALA A 82 -12.13 11.28 12.46
C ALA A 82 -11.86 12.09 13.74
N ARG A 83 -10.90 13.01 13.73
CA ARG A 83 -10.61 13.90 14.86
C ARG A 83 -11.74 14.89 15.13
N TRP A 84 -12.38 15.41 14.08
CA TRP A 84 -13.49 16.34 14.22
C TRP A 84 -14.82 15.64 14.52
N PHE A 85 -15.15 14.56 13.80
CA PHE A 85 -16.43 13.86 13.96
C PHE A 85 -16.42 12.77 15.04
N GLY A 86 -15.25 12.27 15.42
CA GLY A 86 -15.07 11.20 16.42
C GLY A 86 -15.68 11.52 17.79
N PRO A 87 -15.40 12.68 18.41
CA PRO A 87 -15.99 13.05 19.70
C PRO A 87 -17.52 13.13 19.70
N TYR A 88 -18.11 13.47 18.56
CA TYR A 88 -19.56 13.50 18.37
C TYR A 88 -20.15 12.07 18.23
N ALA A 89 -19.50 11.21 17.46
CA ALA A 89 -19.89 9.80 17.30
C ALA A 89 -19.77 9.00 18.61
N VAL A 90 -18.73 9.25 19.40
CA VAL A 90 -18.53 8.62 20.72
C VAL A 90 -19.64 9.03 21.70
N ARG A 91 -20.02 10.32 21.72
CA ARG A 91 -21.10 10.86 22.58
C ARG A 91 -22.47 10.27 22.27
N ARG A 92 -22.79 10.00 21.01
CA ARG A 92 -24.09 9.42 20.59
C ARG A 92 -24.22 7.90 20.81
N ARG A 93 -23.31 7.29 21.59
CA ARG A 93 -23.18 5.83 21.83
C ARG A 93 -22.86 5.06 20.54
N LEU A 94 -21.57 4.83 20.34
CA LEU A 94 -21.05 3.92 19.30
C LEU A 94 -21.78 2.57 19.28
N PRO A 95 -22.05 1.98 18.10
CA PRO A 95 -22.48 0.59 17.97
C PRO A 95 -21.56 -0.37 18.72
N ARG A 96 -22.08 -1.52 19.17
CA ARG A 96 -21.30 -2.51 19.95
C ARG A 96 -20.03 -2.98 19.20
N SER A 97 -20.11 -3.15 17.88
CA SER A 97 -18.96 -3.49 17.02
C SER A 97 -17.87 -2.42 17.06
N CYS A 98 -18.24 -1.14 17.00
CA CYS A 98 -17.29 -0.03 17.01
C CYS A 98 -16.67 0.23 18.40
N ARG A 99 -17.36 -0.12 19.49
CA ARG A 99 -16.81 0.01 20.86
C ARG A 99 -15.55 -0.83 21.09
N ARG A 100 -15.54 -2.07 20.56
CA ARG A 100 -14.39 -2.97 20.70
C ARG A 100 -13.17 -2.44 19.94
N VAL A 101 -13.39 -1.96 18.71
CA VAL A 101 -12.34 -1.34 17.88
C VAL A 101 -11.80 -0.11 18.59
N TYR A 102 -12.67 0.79 19.07
CA TYR A 102 -12.25 1.99 19.81
C TYR A 102 -11.40 1.65 21.05
N ALA A 103 -11.86 0.74 21.92
CA ALA A 103 -11.13 0.35 23.12
C ALA A 103 -9.74 -0.22 22.78
N TRP A 104 -9.68 -1.05 21.74
CA TRP A 104 -8.41 -1.60 21.26
C TRP A 104 -7.48 -0.52 20.72
N SER A 105 -8.01 0.42 19.93
CA SER A 105 -7.25 1.57 19.42
C SER A 105 -6.66 2.42 20.55
N VAL A 106 -7.41 2.68 21.63
CA VAL A 106 -6.89 3.41 22.80
C VAL A 106 -5.67 2.70 23.40
N VAL A 107 -5.74 1.38 23.58
CA VAL A 107 -4.62 0.60 24.14
C VAL A 107 -3.42 0.61 23.18
N VAL A 108 -3.66 0.39 21.89
CA VAL A 108 -2.61 0.33 20.87
C VAL A 108 -1.90 1.68 20.73
N PHE A 109 -2.64 2.78 20.59
CA PHE A 109 -2.03 4.10 20.44
C PHE A 109 -1.36 4.60 21.73
N ARG A 110 -1.84 4.19 22.91
CA ARG A 110 -1.12 4.44 24.17
C ARG A 110 0.20 3.69 24.26
N ARG A 111 0.24 2.43 23.78
CA ARG A 111 1.44 1.59 23.90
C ARG A 111 2.48 1.85 22.81
N TRP A 112 2.03 2.02 21.56
CA TRP A 112 2.87 2.04 20.37
C TRP A 112 2.87 3.38 19.63
N GLY A 113 1.81 4.18 19.79
CA GLY A 113 1.71 5.54 19.26
C GLY A 113 2.13 5.66 17.79
N TRP A 114 3.29 6.30 17.57
CA TRP A 114 3.91 6.48 16.26
C TRP A 114 4.08 5.17 15.46
N TRP A 115 4.53 4.09 16.13
CA TRP A 115 4.73 2.79 15.49
C TRP A 115 3.42 2.12 15.06
N ALA A 116 2.32 2.37 15.79
CA ALA A 116 1.02 1.85 15.39
C ALA A 116 0.56 2.45 14.05
N VAL A 117 0.84 3.74 13.83
CA VAL A 117 0.55 4.41 12.56
C VAL A 117 1.44 3.86 11.45
N PHE A 118 2.75 3.79 11.69
CA PHE A 118 3.71 3.36 10.70
C PHE A 118 3.46 1.91 10.25
N ILE A 119 3.39 0.97 11.20
CA ILE A 119 3.21 -0.46 10.90
C ILE A 119 1.79 -0.75 10.44
N GLY A 120 0.79 -0.03 10.99
CA GLY A 120 -0.62 -0.18 10.63
C GLY A 120 -0.87 0.04 9.14
N ARG A 121 -0.06 0.86 8.47
CA ARG A 121 -0.15 1.10 7.01
C ARG A 121 0.13 -0.15 6.16
N PHE A 122 0.96 -1.07 6.65
CA PHE A 122 1.36 -2.29 5.92
C PHE A 122 0.45 -3.48 6.20
N LEU A 123 -0.44 -3.37 7.18
CA LEU A 123 -1.42 -4.39 7.51
C LEU A 123 -2.71 -4.10 6.73
N GLY A 124 -2.93 -4.79 5.62
CA GLY A 124 -3.97 -4.49 4.61
C GLY A 124 -5.29 -3.95 5.17
N PRO A 125 -6.03 -4.69 6.01
CA PRO A 125 -7.30 -4.22 6.59
C PRO A 125 -7.15 -3.07 7.59
N MET A 126 -6.02 -2.99 8.29
CA MET A 126 -5.76 -1.96 9.29
C MET A 126 -5.37 -0.63 8.65
N ARG A 127 -4.87 -0.61 7.41
CA ARG A 127 -4.41 0.61 6.74
C ARG A 127 -5.46 1.72 6.73
N ALA A 128 -6.69 1.40 6.32
CA ALA A 128 -7.78 2.38 6.27
C ALA A 128 -8.39 2.69 7.65
N VAL A 129 -8.22 1.79 8.63
CA VAL A 129 -8.75 1.95 10.00
C VAL A 129 -7.81 2.75 10.89
N THR A 130 -6.49 2.62 10.70
CA THR A 130 -5.44 3.26 11.51
C THR A 130 -5.57 4.79 11.58
N PRO A 131 -5.65 5.54 10.46
CA PRO A 131 -5.78 6.99 10.51
C PRO A 131 -7.08 7.43 11.16
N LEU A 132 -8.19 6.75 10.87
CA LEU A 132 -9.48 7.01 11.50
C LEU A 132 -9.40 6.80 13.02
N ALA A 133 -8.86 5.67 13.44
CA ALA A 133 -8.73 5.32 14.85
C ALA A 133 -7.82 6.30 15.61
N ALA A 134 -6.70 6.72 15.00
CA ALA A 134 -5.81 7.74 15.56
C ALA A 134 -6.52 9.08 15.75
N GLY A 135 -7.38 9.47 14.79
CA GLY A 135 -8.21 10.66 14.88
C GLY A 135 -9.26 10.57 15.99
N VAL A 136 -10.02 9.48 16.05
CA VAL A 136 -11.07 9.28 17.09
C VAL A 136 -10.50 9.26 18.50
N VAL A 137 -9.32 8.66 18.70
CA VAL A 137 -8.64 8.60 20.01
C VAL A 137 -7.95 9.94 20.36
N GLY A 138 -7.86 10.88 19.43
CA GLY A 138 -7.29 12.20 19.67
C GLY A 138 -5.76 12.19 19.77
N MET A 139 -5.09 11.31 19.03
CA MET A 139 -3.62 11.31 18.94
C MET A 139 -3.11 12.70 18.53
N ARG A 140 -1.91 13.12 18.97
CA ARG A 140 -1.32 14.40 18.55
C ARG A 140 -1.02 14.40 17.06
N ASN A 141 -1.22 15.55 16.39
CA ASN A 141 -1.01 15.68 14.94
C ASN A 141 0.43 15.36 14.53
N TRP A 142 1.42 15.87 15.27
CA TRP A 142 2.82 15.77 14.86
C TRP A 142 3.35 14.33 14.81
N PRO A 143 3.17 13.48 15.85
CA PRO A 143 3.55 12.07 15.76
C PRO A 143 2.76 11.29 14.70
N PHE A 144 1.51 11.67 14.43
CA PHE A 144 0.71 11.02 13.39
C PHE A 144 1.27 11.34 12.00
N GLN A 145 1.48 12.63 11.70
CA GLN A 145 1.91 13.05 10.37
C GLN A 145 3.33 12.60 10.05
N SER A 146 4.26 12.61 11.01
CA SER A 146 5.61 12.08 10.77
C SER A 146 5.59 10.57 10.47
N ALA A 147 4.79 9.79 11.18
CA ALA A 147 4.62 8.36 10.89
C ALA A 147 3.94 8.12 9.54
N ASN A 148 2.92 8.91 9.22
CA ASN A 148 2.19 8.85 7.95
C ASN A 148 3.14 9.12 6.76
N VAL A 149 3.89 10.23 6.80
CA VAL A 149 4.85 10.59 5.75
C VAL A 149 5.92 9.50 5.56
N LEU A 150 6.55 9.07 6.66
CA LEU A 150 7.62 8.07 6.59
C LEU A 150 7.10 6.70 6.12
N SER A 151 5.91 6.30 6.55
CA SER A 151 5.32 5.03 6.09
C SER A 151 4.86 5.12 4.63
N ALA A 152 4.35 6.25 4.16
CA ALA A 152 3.96 6.46 2.77
C ALA A 152 5.15 6.40 1.81
N LEU A 153 6.29 6.97 2.20
CA LEU A 153 7.54 6.92 1.43
C LEU A 153 8.05 5.49 1.20
N VAL A 154 7.83 4.60 2.17
CA VAL A 154 8.20 3.18 2.05
C VAL A 154 7.12 2.37 1.33
N TRP A 155 5.86 2.69 1.59
CA TRP A 155 4.71 1.98 1.01
C TRP A 155 4.55 2.19 -0.49
N ALA A 156 4.74 3.41 -1.00
CA ALA A 156 4.51 3.71 -2.41
C ALA A 156 5.46 2.95 -3.36
N PRO A 157 6.78 2.87 -3.10
CA PRO A 157 7.65 1.97 -3.85
C PRO A 157 7.20 0.51 -3.72
N LEU A 158 6.85 0.07 -2.51
CA LEU A 158 6.51 -1.33 -2.24
C LEU A 158 5.25 -1.80 -2.97
N VAL A 159 4.27 -0.92 -3.18
CA VAL A 159 3.04 -1.25 -3.92
C VAL A 159 3.22 -1.15 -5.44
N LEU A 160 4.05 -0.23 -5.92
CA LEU A 160 4.31 -0.06 -7.36
C LEU A 160 5.30 -1.10 -7.88
N MET A 161 6.30 -1.46 -7.08
CA MET A 161 7.45 -2.29 -7.50
C MET A 161 7.07 -3.65 -8.10
N PRO A 162 6.12 -4.44 -7.56
CA PRO A 162 5.74 -5.71 -8.18
C PRO A 162 5.20 -5.51 -9.61
N GLY A 163 4.43 -4.43 -9.81
CA GLY A 163 3.97 -4.01 -11.13
C GLY A 163 5.13 -3.59 -12.02
N THR A 164 6.04 -2.75 -11.53
CA THR A 164 7.20 -2.28 -12.33
C THR A 164 8.10 -3.42 -12.76
N VAL A 165 8.37 -4.38 -11.89
CA VAL A 165 9.12 -5.58 -12.22
C VAL A 165 8.37 -6.42 -13.24
N GLY A 166 7.06 -6.61 -13.09
CA GLY A 166 6.23 -7.34 -14.04
C GLY A 166 6.22 -6.70 -15.43
N GLY A 167 6.04 -5.38 -15.52
CA GLY A 167 6.06 -4.65 -16.79
C GLY A 167 7.43 -4.65 -17.46
N TRP A 168 8.50 -4.51 -16.67
CA TRP A 168 9.88 -4.62 -17.17
C TRP A 168 10.17 -6.02 -17.71
N LEU A 169 9.73 -7.06 -17.01
CA LEU A 169 9.90 -8.44 -17.43
C LEU A 169 9.14 -8.72 -18.72
N ALA A 170 7.89 -8.28 -18.83
CA ALA A 170 7.09 -8.42 -20.04
C ALA A 170 7.77 -7.77 -21.25
N ARG A 171 8.38 -6.59 -21.07
CA ARG A 171 9.12 -5.90 -22.12
C ARG A 171 10.38 -6.66 -22.58
N GLN A 172 11.04 -7.38 -21.68
CA GLN A 172 12.23 -8.18 -22.05
C GLN A 172 11.89 -9.50 -22.71
N LEU A 173 10.81 -10.15 -22.26
CA LEU A 173 10.39 -11.45 -22.78
C LEU A 173 9.78 -11.35 -24.18
N GLY A 174 9.23 -10.18 -24.55
CA GLY A 174 8.54 -10.00 -25.82
C GLY A 174 7.16 -10.70 -25.85
N PRO A 175 6.40 -10.53 -26.95
CA PRO A 175 5.06 -11.09 -27.11
C PRO A 175 5.06 -12.62 -27.26
N GLU A 176 6.15 -13.22 -27.75
CA GLU A 176 6.37 -14.66 -27.78
C GLU A 176 7.60 -15.04 -26.93
N PRO A 177 7.42 -15.21 -25.61
CA PRO A 177 8.51 -15.59 -24.74
C PRO A 177 9.05 -16.98 -25.10
N ASP A 178 10.36 -17.10 -25.25
CA ASP A 178 11.03 -18.41 -25.36
C ASP A 178 10.67 -19.28 -24.14
N PRO A 179 10.25 -20.55 -24.32
CA PRO A 179 9.99 -21.49 -23.23
C PRO A 179 11.09 -21.56 -22.16
N LEU A 180 12.36 -21.34 -22.54
CA LEU A 180 13.49 -21.29 -21.61
C LEU A 180 13.46 -20.03 -20.72
N ALA A 181 13.02 -18.89 -21.26
CA ALA A 181 12.86 -17.65 -20.51
C ALA A 181 11.68 -17.73 -19.53
N ILE A 182 10.58 -18.37 -19.94
CA ILE A 182 9.45 -18.70 -19.04
C ILE A 182 9.95 -19.64 -17.92
N GLY A 183 10.70 -20.68 -18.28
CA GLY A 183 11.32 -21.61 -17.33
C GLY A 183 12.23 -20.90 -16.33
N GLY A 184 13.04 -19.93 -16.77
CA GLY A 184 13.91 -19.13 -15.91
C GLY A 184 13.14 -18.26 -14.91
N VAL A 185 12.06 -17.60 -15.34
CA VAL A 185 11.19 -16.81 -14.47
C VAL A 185 10.50 -17.69 -13.43
N LEU A 186 9.94 -18.83 -13.86
CA LEU A 186 9.29 -19.79 -12.96
C LEU A 186 10.28 -20.43 -11.98
N ALA A 187 11.48 -20.76 -12.42
CA ALA A 187 12.54 -21.28 -11.57
C ALA A 187 13.01 -20.23 -10.54
N GLY A 188 13.17 -18.97 -10.95
CA GLY A 188 13.49 -17.86 -10.05
C GLY A 188 12.41 -17.63 -9.00
N ALA A 189 11.13 -17.63 -9.41
CA ALA A 189 10.00 -17.54 -8.50
C ALA A 189 9.92 -18.75 -7.54
N ALA A 190 10.16 -19.96 -8.05
CA ALA A 190 10.21 -21.18 -7.24
C ALA A 190 11.38 -21.18 -6.25
N LEU A 191 12.55 -20.69 -6.64
CA LEU A 191 13.72 -20.55 -5.76
C LEU A 191 13.48 -19.51 -4.66
N LEU A 192 12.87 -18.37 -5.00
CA LEU A 192 12.46 -17.34 -4.02
C LEU A 192 11.40 -17.90 -3.05
N TRP A 193 10.44 -18.66 -3.56
CA TRP A 193 9.44 -19.33 -2.75
C TRP A 193 10.05 -20.39 -1.82
N LEU A 194 10.94 -21.24 -2.34
CA LEU A 194 11.62 -22.29 -1.58
C LEU A 194 12.56 -21.71 -0.52
N SER A 195 13.31 -20.66 -0.86
CA SER A 195 14.16 -19.94 0.09
C SER A 195 13.33 -19.25 1.18
N TYR A 196 12.19 -18.63 0.83
CA TYR A 196 11.24 -18.13 1.81
C TYR A 196 10.70 -19.25 2.74
N GLN A 197 10.35 -20.42 2.18
CA GLN A 197 9.89 -21.57 2.98
C GLN A 197 10.97 -22.15 3.91
N ARG A 198 12.24 -22.05 3.53
CA ARG A 198 13.39 -22.47 4.35
C ARG A 198 13.72 -21.47 5.45
N LEU A 199 13.57 -20.18 5.18
CA LEU A 199 13.86 -19.11 6.14
C LEU A 199 12.73 -18.89 7.16
N ARG A 200 11.46 -19.15 6.79
CA ARG A 200 10.32 -18.95 7.71
C ARG A 200 10.44 -19.68 9.07
N PRO A 201 10.86 -20.97 9.19
CA PRO A 201 11.00 -21.60 10.51
C PRO A 201 12.13 -20.97 11.33
N VAL A 202 13.25 -20.62 10.68
CA VAL A 202 14.42 -20.02 11.35
C VAL A 202 14.09 -18.63 11.88
N VAL A 203 13.43 -17.81 11.07
CA VAL A 203 12.98 -16.47 11.48
C VAL A 203 11.96 -16.57 12.61
N ARG A 204 10.99 -17.49 12.52
CA ARG A 204 10.01 -17.72 13.60
C ARG A 204 10.69 -18.15 14.90
N ALA A 205 11.63 -19.09 14.83
CA ALA A 205 12.38 -19.56 16.00
C ALA A 205 13.23 -18.44 16.62
N ALA A 206 13.94 -17.66 15.81
CA ALA A 206 14.74 -16.53 16.26
C ALA A 206 13.91 -15.42 16.92
N VAL A 207 12.73 -15.11 16.36
CA VAL A 207 11.79 -14.15 16.95
C VAL A 207 11.24 -14.66 18.27
N GLN A 208 10.83 -15.93 18.35
CA GLN A 208 10.33 -16.52 19.60
C GLN A 208 11.39 -16.55 20.70
N ALA A 209 12.65 -16.89 20.36
CA ALA A 209 13.76 -16.87 21.31
C ALA A 209 14.04 -15.47 21.88
N ARG A 210 13.96 -14.42 21.04
CA ARG A 210 14.10 -13.02 21.49
C ARG A 210 12.94 -12.58 22.39
N LEU A 211 11.71 -12.98 22.06
CA LEU A 211 10.53 -12.66 22.89
C LEU A 211 10.55 -13.38 24.24
N ALA A 212 11.08 -14.60 24.31
CA ALA A 212 11.26 -15.33 25.56
C ALA A 212 12.27 -14.63 26.49
N ARG A 213 13.41 -14.17 25.95
CA ARG A 213 14.43 -13.43 26.73
C ARG A 213 13.97 -12.05 27.20
N ALA A 214 13.05 -11.40 26.50
CA ALA A 214 12.49 -10.13 26.92
C ALA A 214 11.41 -10.27 28.02
N ARG A 215 11.00 -11.51 28.34
CA ARG A 215 10.01 -11.83 29.39
C ARG A 215 10.64 -12.45 30.65
N ALA A 216 11.91 -12.86 30.58
CA ALA A 216 12.71 -13.34 31.70
C ALA A 216 13.47 -12.16 32.32
#